data_AF-A0AB37USQ0-F1
#
_entry.id   AF-A0AB37USQ0-F1
#
_cell.length_a   1.000
_cell.length_b   1.000
_cell.length_c   1.000
_cell.angle_alpha   90.00
_cell.angle_beta   90.00
_cell.angle_gamma   90.00
#
_symmetry.space_group_name_H-M   'P 1'
#
loop_
_entity.id
_entity.type
_entity.pdbx_description
1 polymer ?
#
loop_
_entity_poly.entity_id
_entity_poly.type
_entity_poly.pdbx_seq_one_letter_code
_entity_poly.pdbx_strand_id
1 'polypeptide(L)' 'MANSIEDIYPNIARWVNDREGWIEIGCALDSPLNSFIRALDSGGMLWQGKDSYGSLDEALQELDSGLAQVLQEIYGE' A
#
# COMPACT_ATOMS: atom_id res chain seq x y z
N MET A 1 12.51 -18.38 11.79
CA MET A 1 11.04 -18.38 11.58
C MET A 1 10.80 -17.35 10.49
N ALA A 2 10.15 -17.71 9.40
CA ALA A 2 9.79 -16.73 8.38
C ALA A 2 8.58 -15.97 8.91
N ASN A 3 8.73 -14.67 9.15
CA ASN A 3 7.58 -13.82 9.45
C ASN A 3 6.75 -13.73 8.16
N SER A 4 5.48 -14.10 8.24
CA SER A 4 4.56 -13.96 7.11
C SER A 4 4.30 -12.48 6.85
N ILE A 5 3.95 -12.13 5.61
CA ILE A 5 3.56 -10.75 5.25
C ILE A 5 2.42 -10.25 6.15
N GLU A 6 1.54 -11.13 6.58
CA GLU A 6 0.44 -10.85 7.52
C GLU A 6 0.91 -10.44 8.92
N ASP A 7 2.09 -10.91 9.34
CA ASP A 7 2.70 -10.61 10.64
C ASP A 7 3.47 -9.28 10.60
N ILE A 8 4.12 -8.99 9.46
CA ILE A 8 4.92 -7.77 9.27
C ILE A 8 4.03 -6.58 8.85
N TYR A 9 3.04 -6.83 7.98
CA TYR A 9 2.17 -5.84 7.37
C TYR A 9 0.69 -6.28 7.42
N PRO A 10 0.07 -6.22 8.61
CA PRO A 10 -1.28 -6.72 8.81
C PRO A 10 -2.34 -5.95 8.01
N ASN A 11 -2.13 -4.66 7.75
CA ASN A 11 -3.08 -3.83 7.00
C ASN A 11 -2.98 -4.11 5.50
N ILE A 12 -1.78 -4.35 4.98
CA ILE A 12 -1.57 -4.83 3.60
C ILE A 12 -2.25 -6.19 3.39
N ALA A 13 -2.07 -7.13 4.31
CA ALA A 13 -2.71 -8.43 4.20
C ALA A 13 -4.23 -8.33 4.19
N ARG A 14 -4.79 -7.50 5.08
CA ARG A 14 -6.24 -7.23 5.11
C ARG A 14 -6.73 -6.53 3.86
N TRP A 15 -5.95 -5.59 3.32
CA TRP A 15 -6.27 -4.91 2.06
C TRP A 15 -6.45 -5.90 0.91
N VAL A 16 -5.51 -6.84 0.75
CA VAL A 16 -5.57 -7.82 -0.33
C VAL A 16 -6.65 -8.87 -0.10
N ASN A 17 -6.80 -9.37 1.14
CA ASN A 17 -7.73 -10.46 1.43
C ASN A 17 -9.18 -10.01 1.62
N ASP A 18 -9.43 -8.95 2.39
CA ASP A 18 -10.79 -8.48 2.70
C ASP A 18 -11.36 -7.54 1.64
N ARG A 19 -10.51 -6.72 1.01
CA ARG A 19 -10.95 -5.68 0.06
C ARG A 19 -10.75 -6.05 -1.40
N GLU A 20 -10.07 -7.17 -1.67
CA GLU A 20 -9.65 -7.53 -3.04
C GLU A 20 -8.82 -6.40 -3.70
N GLY A 21 -8.24 -5.52 -2.87
CA GLY A 21 -7.43 -4.40 -3.32
C GLY A 21 -6.07 -4.88 -3.77
N TRP A 22 -5.45 -4.16 -4.70
CA TRP A 22 -4.11 -4.48 -5.18
C TRP A 22 -3.14 -3.34 -4.93
N ILE A 23 -1.88 -3.72 -4.80
CA ILE A 23 -0.78 -2.81 -4.57
C ILE A 23 0.04 -2.77 -5.85
N GLU A 24 0.24 -1.56 -6.36
CA GLU A 24 1.14 -1.32 -7.47
C GLU A 24 2.46 -0.79 -6.96
N ILE A 25 3.55 -1.44 -7.39
CA ILE A 25 4.92 -1.07 -7.08
C ILE A 25 5.62 -0.76 -8.40
N GLY A 26 6.11 0.46 -8.54
CA GLY A 26 6.81 0.91 -9.73
C GLY A 26 6.88 2.43 -9.81
N CYS A 27 7.89 2.93 -10.51
CA CYS A 27 7.99 4.33 -10.85
C CYS A 27 7.70 4.49 -12.35
N ALA A 28 6.71 5.31 -12.69
CA ALA A 28 6.48 5.67 -14.06
C ALA A 28 7.42 6.83 -14.43
N LEU A 29 8.62 6.49 -14.93
CA LEU A 29 9.65 7.44 -15.37
C LEU A 29 9.14 8.50 -16.38
N ASP A 30 8.01 8.25 -17.04
CA ASP A 30 7.41 9.10 -18.07
C ASP A 30 5.98 9.57 -17.72
N SER A 31 5.55 9.44 -16.46
CA SER A 31 4.24 9.96 -16.01
C SER A 31 4.40 11.00 -14.90
N PRO A 32 3.45 11.96 -14.78
CA PRO A 32 3.41 12.90 -13.66
C PRO A 32 3.20 12.21 -12.29
N LEU A 33 2.88 10.91 -12.30
CA LEU A 33 2.76 10.06 -11.12
C LEU A 33 4.14 9.53 -10.74
N ASN A 34 4.82 10.29 -9.89
CA ASN A 34 6.15 9.93 -9.38
C ASN A 34 6.12 8.90 -8.25
N SER A 35 4.97 8.64 -7.62
CA SER A 35 4.84 7.69 -6.50
C SER A 35 5.31 6.28 -6.85
N PHE A 36 6.26 5.78 -6.05
CA PHE A 36 6.88 4.47 -6.19
C PHE A 36 5.98 3.31 -5.78
N ILE A 37 5.07 3.54 -4.84
CA ILE A 37 4.13 2.56 -4.33
C ILE A 37 2.75 3.18 -4.15
N ARG A 38 1.70 2.42 -4.47
CA ARG A 38 0.30 2.86 -4.36
C ARG A 38 -0.65 1.70 -4.09
N ALA A 39 -1.70 1.99 -3.34
CA ALA A 39 -2.80 1.06 -3.12
C ALA A 39 -4.04 1.49 -3.90
N LEU A 40 -4.57 0.54 -4.65
CA LEU A 40 -5.78 0.69 -5.44
C LEU A 40 -6.82 -0.34 -5.02
N ASP A 41 -8.06 0.08 -5.10
CA ASP A 41 -9.26 -0.74 -4.96
C ASP A 41 -10.00 -0.80 -6.30
N SER A 42 -11.02 -1.66 -6.40
CA SER A 42 -11.97 -1.63 -7.53
C SER A 42 -12.56 -0.23 -7.79
N GLY A 43 -12.62 0.66 -6.80
CA GLY A 43 -13.06 2.04 -6.94
C GLY A 43 -12.01 3.05 -7.41
N GLY A 44 -10.73 2.67 -7.50
CA GLY A 44 -9.63 3.55 -7.89
C GLY A 44 -8.51 3.63 -6.84
N MET A 45 -7.62 4.63 -6.98
CA MET A 45 -6.48 4.79 -6.07
C MET A 45 -6.93 5.41 -4.75
N LEU A 46 -6.73 4.70 -3.65
CA LEU A 46 -7.07 5.19 -2.31
C LEU A 46 -5.87 5.73 -1.55
N TRP A 47 -4.67 5.27 -1.89
CA TRP A 47 -3.45 5.75 -1.24
C TRP A 47 -2.25 5.72 -2.20
N GLN A 48 -1.36 6.71 -2.05
CA GLN A 48 -0.07 6.77 -2.74
C GLN A 48 1.05 7.12 -1.76
N GLY A 49 2.19 6.49 -1.98
CA GLY A 49 3.41 6.77 -1.26
C GLY A 49 4.28 7.84 -1.91
N LYS A 50 5.48 8.01 -1.36
CA LYS A 50 6.55 8.86 -1.86
C LYS A 50 7.06 8.41 -3.22
N ASP A 51 7.79 9.32 -3.85
CA ASP A 51 8.36 9.13 -5.18
C ASP A 51 9.55 8.16 -5.20
N SER A 52 10.21 7.98 -4.05
CA SER A 52 11.39 7.13 -3.91
C SER A 52 11.56 6.69 -2.46
N TYR A 53 12.05 5.46 -2.29
CA TYR A 53 12.36 4.86 -1.00
C TYR A 53 13.77 4.28 -1.04
N GLY A 54 14.45 4.23 0.10
CA GLY A 54 15.76 3.61 0.22
C GLY A 54 15.71 2.09 0.10
N SER A 55 14.55 1.48 0.38
CA SER A 55 14.30 0.05 0.27
C SER A 55 12.82 -0.27 0.05
N LEU A 56 12.55 -1.45 -0.52
CA LEU A 56 11.18 -1.95 -0.68
C LEU A 56 10.45 -2.09 0.67
N ASP A 57 11.18 -2.49 1.71
CA ASP A 57 10.66 -2.63 3.07
C ASP A 57 10.12 -1.30 3.61
N GLU A 58 10.86 -0.19 3.44
CA GLU A 58 10.40 1.15 3.81
C GLU A 58 9.12 1.55 3.08
N ALA A 59 9.02 1.21 1.79
CA ALA A 59 7.83 1.47 0.99
C ALA A 59 6.61 0.69 1.49
N LEU A 60 6.79 -0.60 1.79
CA LEU A 60 5.74 -1.47 2.31
C LEU A 60 5.30 -1.06 3.72
N GLN A 61 6.24 -0.64 4.58
CA GLN A 61 5.92 -0.21 5.94
C GLN A 61 5.13 1.11 5.95
N GLU A 62 5.48 2.03 5.06
CA GLU A 62 4.71 3.27 4.89
C GLU A 62 3.33 2.99 4.28
N LEU A 63 3.25 2.09 3.30
CA LEU A 63 1.98 1.64 2.73
C LEU A 63 1.08 0.99 3.78
N ASP A 64 1.61 0.12 4.63
CA ASP A 64 0.82 -0.53 5.69
C ASP A 64 0.23 0.51 6.66
N SER A 65 1.03 1.49 7.06
CA SER A 65 0.57 2.60 7.90
C SER A 65 -0.48 3.46 7.18
N GLY A 66 -0.29 3.72 5.88
CA GLY A 66 -1.24 4.45 5.05
C GLY A 66 -2.57 3.72 4.88
N LEU A 67 -2.52 2.41 4.67
CA LEU A 67 -3.69 1.55 4.58
C LEU A 67 -4.46 1.48 5.89
N ALA A 68 -3.79 1.52 7.05
CA ALA A 68 -4.48 1.63 8.32
C ALA A 68 -5.36 2.89 8.39
N GLN A 69 -4.86 4.03 7.90
CA GLN A 69 -5.65 5.26 7.80
C GLN A 69 -6.77 5.12 6.78
N VAL A 70 -6.51 4.54 5.61
CA VAL A 70 -7.54 4.31 4.58
C VAL A 70 -8.68 3.41 5.10
N LEU A 71 -8.35 2.32 5.77
CA LEU A 71 -9.33 1.41 6.38
C LEU A 71 -10.18 2.15 7.43
N GLN A 72 -9.55 3.01 8.24
CA GLN A 72 -10.28 3.81 9.23
C GLN A 72 -11.14 4.92 8.59
N GLU A 73 -10.60 5.70 7.66
CA GLU A 73 -11.26 6.88 7.10
C GLU A 73 -12.34 6.53 6.07
N ILE A 74 -12.11 5.50 5.24
CA ILE A 74 -13.02 5.10 4.16
C ILE A 74 -13.98 4.02 4.63
N TYR A 75 -13.51 3.05 5.42
CA TYR A 75 -14.29 1.89 5.82
C TYR A 75 -14.75 1.92 7.28
N GLY A 76 -14.27 2.89 8.08
CA GLY A 76 -14.72 3.10 9.46
C GLY A 76 -14.23 2.04 10.45
N GLU A 77 -13.14 1.34 10.13
CA GLU A 77 -12.58 0.24 10.93
C GLU A 77 -11.60 0.68 12.02
#